data_AF-F8L048-F1
#
_entry.id   AF-F8L048-F1
#
_cell.length_a   1.000
_cell.length_b   1.000
_cell.length_c   1.000
_cell.angle_alpha   90.00
_cell.angle_beta   90.00
_cell.angle_gamma   90.00
#
_symmetry.space_group_name_H-M   'P 1'
#
loop_
_entity.id
_entity.type
_entity.pdbx_description
1 polymer ?
#
loop_
_entity_poly.entity_id
_entity_poly.type
_entity_poly.pdbx_seq_one_letter_code
_entity_poly.pdbx_strand_id
1 'polypeptide(L)'
;MSLEGKNAVQVVKELRRTAEGKERIFILMDPVARKPVVWYPKAKEPELISKGALNELIATNPTFKKDCVFYFGPPDTRGTDFVIPPGYGVIVFGPTTIMPGAMQACWRLRGLGQQHGLKFLLPDSIAQRICSETDMKPSNLSWLHLFNDIKKQTLESQKGLNLKGTKEKIREILPVGIRQILSKHLAARDKMVFWDILHPIRRGEDVLIQINLHEATRDFLCKSKKADPTQDYSPTSIISFEEDIQKDIEGQKRQLEELKNKVKMIKKSMVFRATGWARQRFQDIENDITAMMTNLEQLEKDFYEKVESHKKYLPANVPNNGGAVATSQVQVQEAQQQQQQQQQQQQQQQQQQQQQQQQQQQQQEQHHRILDGKFNRYEYKKWTRGQRYFGNLQTLWDRNNEWVVRELYLHVKNLGDNFVGKNNIEEDFSNFGFDANVSISNHMSEVLSELPTLVGAPLGRILIIEGKQVCLIGKEDYHWSMKRFIGVPHAILSPLDGYIYSEGLAFNTVNGDVPDIQDPVMMLKIVQIKWRLGYYSYSSAEEKVLTDWLKTLTKVQIDAHWKWLNQRSNIEQIKLFQKIVV
;
A
#
# COMPACT_ATOMS: atom_id res chain seq x y z
N MET A 1 9.60 -41.98 -20.35
CA MET A 1 9.07 -41.69 -19.01
C MET A 1 8.92 -40.18 -18.90
N SER A 2 7.70 -39.64 -18.74
CA SER A 2 7.52 -38.20 -18.50
C SER A 2 7.53 -37.91 -17.00
N LEU A 3 8.35 -36.94 -16.60
CA LEU A 3 8.51 -36.46 -15.22
C LEU A 3 7.81 -35.10 -14.99
N GLU A 4 7.17 -34.55 -16.02
CA GLU A 4 6.56 -33.23 -16.00
C GLU A 4 5.33 -33.18 -15.08
N GLY A 5 5.22 -32.11 -14.29
CA GLY A 5 4.12 -31.90 -13.34
C GLY A 5 4.09 -32.86 -12.15
N LYS A 6 5.07 -33.76 -12.02
CA LYS A 6 5.11 -34.78 -10.95
C LYS A 6 5.87 -34.27 -9.73
N ASN A 7 5.34 -34.56 -8.54
CA ASN A 7 6.06 -34.35 -7.29
C ASN A 7 7.10 -35.45 -7.03
N ALA A 8 7.94 -35.28 -6.00
CA ALA A 8 9.05 -36.19 -5.71
C ALA A 8 8.63 -37.67 -5.55
N VAL A 9 7.52 -37.92 -4.85
CA VAL A 9 6.97 -39.28 -4.64
C VAL A 9 6.51 -39.88 -5.97
N GLN A 10 5.82 -39.10 -6.80
CA GLN A 10 5.35 -39.53 -8.12
C GLN A 10 6.52 -39.83 -9.07
N VAL A 11 7.60 -39.04 -9.04
CA VAL A 11 8.81 -39.30 -9.84
C VAL A 11 9.48 -40.60 -9.40
N VAL A 12 9.69 -40.79 -8.09
CA VAL A 12 10.28 -42.03 -7.58
C VAL A 12 9.40 -43.24 -7.90
N LYS A 13 8.06 -43.10 -7.85
CA LYS A 13 7.12 -44.15 -8.26
C LYS A 13 7.31 -44.56 -9.73
N GLU A 14 7.58 -43.62 -10.63
CA GLU A 14 7.89 -43.91 -12.03
C GLU A 14 9.25 -44.61 -12.16
N LEU A 15 10.29 -44.12 -11.47
CA LEU A 15 11.61 -44.74 -11.49
C LEU A 15 11.56 -46.20 -11.02
N ARG A 16 10.75 -46.49 -10.00
CA ARG A 16 10.54 -47.85 -9.49
C ARG A 16 9.80 -48.80 -10.45
N ARG A 17 9.24 -48.30 -11.57
CA ARG A 17 8.66 -49.17 -12.61
C ARG A 17 9.74 -49.85 -13.47
N THR A 18 10.98 -49.36 -13.46
CA THR A 18 12.08 -49.98 -14.20
C THR A 18 12.63 -51.20 -13.46
N ALA A 19 13.31 -52.09 -14.20
CA ALA A 19 13.88 -53.32 -13.64
C ALA A 19 14.95 -53.02 -12.58
N GLU A 20 15.71 -51.96 -12.75
CA GLU A 20 16.75 -51.51 -11.83
C GLU A 20 16.17 -50.71 -10.67
N GLY A 21 15.17 -49.86 -10.94
CA GLY A 21 14.59 -48.97 -9.93
C GLY A 21 13.81 -49.72 -8.86
N LYS A 22 13.12 -50.81 -9.20
CA LYS A 22 12.33 -51.60 -8.22
C LYS A 22 13.17 -52.25 -7.12
N GLU A 23 14.47 -52.45 -7.37
CA GLU A 23 15.40 -53.09 -6.43
C GLU A 23 16.19 -52.08 -5.57
N ARG A 24 16.00 -50.76 -5.78
CA ARG A 24 16.72 -49.70 -5.05
C ARG A 24 15.92 -49.19 -3.84
N ILE A 25 16.66 -48.71 -2.84
CA ILE A 25 16.10 -48.01 -1.69
C ILE A 25 16.10 -46.52 -2.02
N PHE A 26 14.94 -45.86 -2.00
CA PHE A 26 14.87 -44.41 -2.25
C PHE A 26 14.67 -43.63 -0.97
N ILE A 27 15.39 -42.50 -0.85
CA ILE A 27 15.22 -41.52 0.23
C ILE A 27 14.83 -40.20 -0.40
N LEU A 28 13.75 -39.61 0.07
CA LEU A 28 13.23 -38.35 -0.44
C LEU A 28 12.48 -37.58 0.67
N MET A 29 12.14 -36.33 0.37
CA MET A 29 11.25 -35.53 1.20
C MET A 29 9.80 -35.72 0.72
N ASP A 30 8.90 -36.00 1.64
CA ASP A 30 7.46 -35.99 1.34
C ASP A 30 7.03 -34.54 1.02
N PRO A 31 6.41 -34.27 -0.14
CA PRO A 31 6.05 -32.92 -0.56
C PRO A 31 4.94 -32.30 0.30
N VAL A 32 4.08 -33.11 0.93
CA VAL A 32 2.96 -32.68 1.76
C VAL A 32 3.39 -32.58 3.23
N ALA A 33 3.94 -33.66 3.78
CA ALA A 33 4.32 -33.72 5.18
C ALA A 33 5.64 -32.98 5.50
N ARG A 34 6.45 -32.67 4.47
CA ARG A 34 7.79 -32.08 4.59
C ARG A 34 8.69 -32.84 5.57
N LYS A 35 8.54 -34.17 5.61
CA LYS A 35 9.33 -35.10 6.42
C LYS A 35 10.12 -36.07 5.54
N PRO A 36 11.28 -36.57 5.98
CA PRO A 36 12.01 -37.60 5.26
C PRO A 36 11.21 -38.90 5.21
N VAL A 37 11.23 -39.54 4.05
CA VAL A 37 10.65 -40.87 3.84
C VAL A 37 11.67 -41.80 3.20
N VAL A 38 11.59 -43.08 3.55
CA VAL A 38 12.36 -44.17 2.93
C VAL A 38 11.41 -45.08 2.18
N TRP A 39 11.77 -45.48 0.97
CA TRP A 39 10.97 -46.37 0.14
C TRP A 39 11.77 -47.63 -0.18
N TYR A 40 11.54 -48.68 0.60
CA TYR A 40 12.22 -49.97 0.44
C TYR A 40 11.83 -50.71 -0.84
N PRO A 41 12.67 -51.62 -1.36
CA PRO A 41 12.34 -52.48 -2.50
C PRO A 41 11.05 -53.26 -2.23
N LYS A 42 10.23 -53.45 -3.28
CA LYS A 42 8.95 -54.19 -3.24
C LYS A 42 7.85 -53.61 -2.33
N ALA A 43 8.14 -52.61 -1.48
CA ALA A 43 7.13 -51.90 -0.70
C ALA A 43 6.18 -51.09 -1.61
N LYS A 44 4.87 -51.11 -1.30
CA LYS A 44 3.84 -50.41 -2.07
C LYS A 44 3.89 -48.89 -1.88
N GLU A 45 4.25 -48.43 -0.68
CA GLU A 45 4.26 -47.03 -0.28
C GLU A 45 5.54 -46.69 0.51
N PRO A 46 5.97 -45.42 0.54
CA PRO A 46 7.11 -44.99 1.34
C PRO A 46 6.75 -44.86 2.83
N GLU A 47 7.74 -45.07 3.70
CA GLU A 47 7.60 -45.01 5.16
C GLU A 47 8.30 -43.77 5.73
N LEU A 48 7.71 -43.14 6.74
CA LEU A 48 8.33 -42.00 7.42
C LEU A 48 9.56 -42.44 8.21
N ILE A 49 10.64 -41.67 8.10
CA ILE A 49 11.87 -41.90 8.87
C ILE A 49 12.38 -40.61 9.50
N SER A 50 12.86 -40.69 10.74
CA SER A 50 13.50 -39.55 11.40
C SER A 50 14.92 -39.36 10.85
N LYS A 51 15.44 -38.12 10.87
CA LYS A 51 16.81 -37.84 10.44
C LYS A 51 17.85 -38.62 11.27
N GLY A 52 17.61 -38.78 12.57
CA GLY A 52 18.48 -39.54 13.47
C GLY A 52 18.55 -41.02 13.06
N ALA A 53 17.38 -41.66 12.87
CA ALA A 53 17.31 -43.06 12.43
C ALA A 53 17.93 -43.27 11.04
N LEU A 54 17.75 -42.32 10.12
CA LEU A 54 18.39 -42.38 8.81
C LEU A 54 19.93 -42.33 8.91
N ASN A 55 20.47 -41.43 9.75
CA ASN A 55 21.92 -41.34 9.96
C ASN A 55 22.49 -42.60 10.61
N GLU A 56 21.76 -43.19 11.56
CA GLU A 56 22.14 -44.45 12.21
C GLU A 56 22.14 -45.62 11.22
N LEU A 57 21.14 -45.73 10.34
CA LEU A 57 21.10 -46.72 9.27
C LEU A 57 22.30 -46.60 8.31
N ILE A 58 22.67 -45.37 7.94
CA ILE A 58 23.82 -45.10 7.07
C ILE A 58 25.13 -45.51 7.74
N ALA A 59 25.24 -45.34 9.06
CA ALA A 59 26.43 -45.70 9.82
C ALA A 59 26.56 -47.20 10.07
N THR A 60 25.44 -47.89 10.33
CA THR A 60 25.43 -49.29 10.81
C THR A 60 25.19 -50.33 9.72
N ASN A 61 24.57 -49.97 8.59
CA ASN A 61 24.19 -50.92 7.54
C ASN A 61 24.94 -50.69 6.22
N PRO A 62 26.00 -51.48 5.92
CA PRO A 62 26.79 -51.35 4.69
C PRO A 62 26.00 -51.59 3.41
N THR A 63 25.02 -52.51 3.45
CA THR A 63 24.15 -52.82 2.30
C THR A 63 23.25 -51.64 1.98
N PHE A 64 22.62 -51.05 3.00
CA PHE A 64 21.80 -49.84 2.86
C PHE A 64 22.61 -48.71 2.23
N LYS A 65 23.83 -48.47 2.74
CA LYS A 65 24.74 -47.43 2.25
C LYS A 65 25.11 -47.59 0.77
N LYS A 66 25.17 -48.83 0.26
CA LYS A 66 25.51 -49.13 -1.13
C LYS A 66 24.31 -49.00 -2.08
N ASP A 67 23.12 -49.37 -1.63
CA ASP A 67 21.93 -49.47 -2.48
C ASP A 67 20.96 -48.28 -2.37
N CYS A 68 21.23 -47.34 -1.46
CA CYS A 68 20.42 -46.16 -1.26
C CYS A 68 20.57 -45.11 -2.37
N VAL A 69 19.45 -44.50 -2.77
CA VAL A 69 19.36 -43.42 -3.75
C VAL A 69 18.64 -42.24 -3.12
N PHE A 70 19.36 -41.12 -2.97
CA PHE A 70 18.77 -39.86 -2.49
C PHE A 70 18.19 -39.08 -3.67
N TYR A 71 16.89 -38.86 -3.65
CA TYR A 71 16.19 -38.06 -4.65
C TYR A 71 15.83 -36.69 -4.10
N PHE A 72 16.22 -35.64 -4.81
CA PHE A 72 15.87 -34.26 -4.51
C PHE A 72 15.04 -33.69 -5.66
N GLY A 73 13.80 -33.30 -5.38
CA GLY A 73 13.04 -32.43 -6.29
C GLY A 73 13.60 -31.00 -6.27
N PRO A 74 13.24 -30.13 -7.23
CA PRO A 74 13.65 -28.73 -7.23
C PRO A 74 13.49 -28.00 -5.87
N PRO A 75 12.34 -28.09 -5.17
CA PRO A 75 12.17 -27.41 -3.88
C PRO A 75 13.02 -28.02 -2.76
N ASP A 76 13.49 -29.26 -2.92
CA ASP A 76 14.21 -30.00 -1.89
C ASP A 76 15.73 -29.79 -1.99
N THR A 77 16.22 -29.25 -3.10
CA THR A 77 17.64 -28.89 -3.28
C THR A 77 18.10 -27.80 -2.30
N ARG A 78 17.16 -27.03 -1.74
CA ARG A 78 17.43 -25.98 -0.74
C ARG A 78 16.87 -26.39 0.63
N GLY A 79 17.67 -26.22 1.68
CA GLY A 79 17.23 -26.43 3.07
C GLY A 79 17.11 -27.89 3.52
N THR A 80 17.20 -28.87 2.61
CA THR A 80 17.25 -30.29 2.98
C THR A 80 18.68 -30.71 3.32
N ASP A 81 18.89 -31.09 4.56
CA ASP A 81 20.18 -31.53 5.08
C ASP A 81 20.17 -33.04 5.34
N PHE A 82 20.54 -33.80 4.31
CA PHE A 82 20.81 -35.23 4.40
C PHE A 82 22.32 -35.46 4.39
N VAL A 83 22.78 -36.42 5.20
CA VAL A 83 24.15 -36.93 5.13
C VAL A 83 24.19 -37.94 3.98
N ILE A 84 24.67 -37.51 2.81
CA ILE A 84 24.75 -38.37 1.62
C ILE A 84 26.05 -39.19 1.68
N PRO A 85 25.99 -40.53 1.60
CA PRO A 85 27.17 -41.37 1.52
C PRO A 85 27.98 -41.13 0.24
N PRO A 86 29.32 -41.31 0.27
CA PRO A 86 30.16 -41.22 -0.92
C PRO A 86 29.64 -42.07 -2.07
N GLY A 87 29.66 -41.52 -3.28
CA GLY A 87 29.05 -42.17 -4.42
C GLY A 87 28.98 -41.29 -5.65
N TYR A 88 27.91 -41.44 -6.42
CA TYR A 88 27.76 -40.77 -7.70
C TYR A 88 26.45 -39.99 -7.78
N GLY A 89 26.54 -38.70 -8.10
CA GLY A 89 25.40 -37.82 -8.30
C GLY A 89 24.99 -37.70 -9.76
N VAL A 90 23.69 -37.76 -10.02
CA VAL A 90 23.12 -37.50 -11.34
C VAL A 90 22.21 -36.29 -11.23
N ILE A 91 22.49 -35.26 -12.04
CA ILE A 91 21.72 -34.02 -12.04
C ILE A 91 21.03 -33.85 -13.39
N VAL A 92 19.74 -33.52 -13.34
CA VAL A 92 18.92 -33.21 -14.52
C VAL A 92 18.43 -31.78 -14.36
N PHE A 93 18.82 -30.89 -15.26
CA PHE A 93 18.32 -29.51 -15.28
C PHE A 93 17.10 -29.41 -16.17
N GLY A 94 16.09 -28.69 -15.70
CA GLY A 94 14.91 -28.34 -16.50
C GLY A 94 15.15 -27.09 -17.37
N PRO A 95 14.26 -26.81 -18.35
CA PRO A 95 14.43 -25.74 -19.32
C PRO A 95 14.45 -24.33 -18.71
N THR A 96 13.86 -24.16 -17.52
CA THR A 96 13.77 -22.91 -16.75
C THR A 96 14.79 -22.82 -15.62
N THR A 97 15.75 -23.74 -15.55
CA THR A 97 16.76 -23.75 -14.48
C THR A 97 17.65 -22.53 -14.57
N ILE A 98 17.75 -21.78 -13.48
CA ILE A 98 18.67 -20.65 -13.33
C ILE A 98 19.89 -21.03 -12.48
N MET A 99 20.96 -20.25 -12.58
CA MET A 99 22.27 -20.53 -11.97
C MET A 99 22.18 -20.80 -10.46
N PRO A 100 21.42 -20.03 -9.64
CA PRO A 100 21.26 -20.36 -8.23
C PRO A 100 20.68 -21.76 -8.00
N GLY A 101 19.68 -22.18 -8.78
CA GLY A 101 19.08 -23.51 -8.68
C GLY A 101 20.05 -24.61 -9.09
N ALA A 102 20.79 -24.39 -10.18
CA ALA A 102 21.81 -25.33 -10.64
C ALA A 102 22.92 -25.54 -9.60
N MET A 103 23.41 -24.45 -9.00
CA MET A 103 24.43 -24.52 -7.95
C MET A 103 23.91 -25.19 -6.68
N GLN A 104 22.67 -24.93 -6.26
CA GLN A 104 22.07 -25.58 -5.09
C GLN A 104 21.98 -27.11 -5.26
N ALA A 105 21.65 -27.58 -6.47
CA ALA A 105 21.66 -29.00 -6.78
C ALA A 105 23.07 -29.58 -6.68
N CYS A 106 24.08 -28.92 -7.29
CA CYS A 106 25.48 -29.35 -7.19
C CYS A 106 25.98 -29.39 -5.74
N TRP A 107 25.64 -28.39 -4.93
CA TRP A 107 26.06 -28.30 -3.52
C TRP A 107 25.48 -29.38 -2.61
N ARG A 108 24.44 -30.13 -3.04
CA ARG A 108 24.02 -31.33 -2.31
C ARG A 108 25.12 -32.39 -2.30
N LEU A 109 25.92 -32.46 -3.35
CA LEU A 109 27.08 -33.36 -3.45
C LEU A 109 28.29 -32.70 -2.76
N ARG A 110 28.33 -32.74 -1.44
CA ARG A 110 29.46 -32.20 -0.67
C ARG A 110 30.76 -32.95 -1.03
N GLY A 111 31.88 -32.24 -1.14
CA GLY A 111 33.15 -32.88 -1.49
C GLY A 111 33.21 -33.43 -2.93
N LEU A 112 32.55 -32.74 -3.88
CA LEU A 112 32.68 -33.01 -5.32
C LEU A 112 34.15 -33.19 -5.74
N GLY A 113 34.44 -34.26 -6.46
CA GLY A 113 35.79 -34.61 -6.92
C GLY A 113 36.64 -35.40 -5.92
N GLN A 114 36.22 -35.49 -4.64
CA GLN A 114 36.88 -36.34 -3.64
C GLN A 114 35.95 -37.48 -3.17
N GLN A 115 34.74 -37.13 -2.72
CA GLN A 115 33.75 -38.08 -2.19
C GLN A 115 32.65 -38.42 -3.19
N HIS A 116 32.33 -37.48 -4.09
CA HIS A 116 31.25 -37.64 -5.05
C HIS A 116 31.70 -37.36 -6.48
N GLY A 117 31.33 -38.25 -7.40
CA GLY A 117 31.33 -38.00 -8.85
C GLY A 117 30.02 -37.35 -9.32
N LEU A 118 30.01 -36.76 -10.51
CA LEU A 118 28.85 -36.02 -11.04
C LEU A 118 28.63 -36.25 -12.54
N LYS A 119 27.43 -36.71 -12.95
CA LYS A 119 26.96 -36.70 -14.36
C LYS A 119 25.84 -35.69 -14.47
N PHE A 120 25.86 -34.96 -15.57
CA PHE A 120 24.69 -34.23 -16.04
C PHE A 120 23.95 -35.09 -17.04
N LEU A 121 22.64 -35.23 -16.88
CA LEU A 121 21.76 -35.70 -17.94
C LEU A 121 21.11 -34.48 -18.57
N LEU A 122 21.20 -34.41 -19.89
CA LEU A 122 20.66 -33.32 -20.68
C LEU A 122 19.34 -33.77 -21.32
N PRO A 123 18.20 -33.15 -20.98
CA PRO A 123 16.94 -33.39 -21.67
C PRO A 123 17.02 -32.99 -23.15
N ASP A 124 16.32 -33.73 -24.02
CA ASP A 124 16.32 -33.49 -25.47
C ASP A 124 15.90 -32.07 -25.84
N SER A 125 14.92 -31.50 -25.11
CA SER A 125 14.47 -30.12 -25.35
C SER A 125 15.58 -29.08 -25.13
N ILE A 126 16.43 -29.28 -24.13
CA ILE A 126 17.55 -28.40 -23.84
C ILE A 126 18.67 -28.65 -24.84
N ALA A 127 18.94 -29.91 -25.19
CA ALA A 127 19.91 -30.26 -26.22
C ALA A 127 19.56 -29.60 -27.57
N GLN A 128 18.31 -29.70 -28.01
CA GLN A 128 17.82 -29.06 -29.23
C GLN A 128 17.97 -27.54 -29.17
N ARG A 129 17.60 -26.90 -28.05
CA ARG A 129 17.77 -25.46 -27.85
C ARG A 129 19.24 -25.05 -28.00
N ILE A 130 20.15 -25.70 -27.29
CA ILE A 130 21.58 -25.40 -27.36
C ILE A 130 22.11 -25.62 -28.78
N CYS A 131 21.77 -26.76 -29.40
CA CYS A 131 22.19 -27.08 -30.76
C CYS A 131 21.72 -26.05 -31.79
N SER A 132 20.49 -25.55 -31.66
CA SER A 132 19.93 -24.52 -32.55
C SER A 132 20.64 -23.17 -32.45
N GLU A 133 21.26 -22.88 -31.31
CA GLU A 133 21.98 -21.62 -31.08
C GLU A 133 23.47 -21.70 -31.41
N THR A 134 24.05 -22.90 -31.43
CA THR A 134 25.50 -23.10 -31.62
C THR A 134 25.87 -23.84 -32.91
N ASP A 135 24.90 -24.25 -33.74
CA ASP A 135 25.09 -25.11 -34.91
C ASP A 135 25.89 -26.41 -34.61
N MET A 136 25.73 -26.94 -33.40
CA MET A 136 26.43 -28.16 -32.95
C MET A 136 25.52 -29.37 -32.96
N LYS A 137 26.08 -30.56 -33.17
CA LYS A 137 25.36 -31.83 -32.99
C LYS A 137 25.23 -32.19 -31.50
N PRO A 138 24.13 -32.85 -31.07
CA PRO A 138 23.93 -33.24 -29.67
C PRO A 138 25.07 -34.07 -29.07
N SER A 139 25.75 -34.90 -29.88
CA SER A 139 26.89 -35.72 -29.46
C SER A 139 28.12 -34.92 -28.99
N ASN A 140 28.21 -33.65 -29.40
CA ASN A 140 29.35 -32.79 -29.10
C ASN A 140 29.07 -31.82 -27.94
N LEU A 141 27.89 -31.90 -27.33
CA LEU A 141 27.53 -31.06 -26.21
C LEU A 141 28.33 -31.46 -24.96
N SER A 142 28.88 -30.46 -24.29
CA SER A 142 29.60 -30.62 -23.03
C SER A 142 28.89 -29.88 -21.91
N TRP A 143 29.28 -30.16 -20.66
CA TRP A 143 28.73 -29.48 -19.48
C TRP A 143 28.90 -27.95 -19.55
N LEU A 144 29.93 -27.44 -20.23
CA LEU A 144 30.13 -26.00 -20.44
C LEU A 144 28.96 -25.37 -21.21
N HIS A 145 28.48 -26.06 -22.25
CA HIS A 145 27.36 -25.58 -23.06
C HIS A 145 26.07 -25.52 -22.25
N LEU A 146 25.85 -26.53 -21.40
CA LEU A 146 24.72 -26.56 -20.46
C LEU A 146 24.77 -25.40 -19.46
N PHE A 147 25.92 -25.13 -18.84
CA PHE A 147 26.04 -24.00 -17.91
C PHE A 147 25.94 -22.64 -18.60
N ASN A 148 26.39 -22.53 -19.85
CA ASN A 148 26.19 -21.32 -20.66
C ASN A 148 24.71 -21.07 -20.96
N ASP A 149 23.93 -22.11 -21.28
CA ASP A 149 22.48 -22.02 -21.43
C ASP A 149 21.79 -21.61 -20.12
N ILE A 150 22.13 -22.24 -18.99
CA ILE A 150 21.62 -21.85 -17.66
C ILE A 150 21.95 -20.38 -17.33
N LYS A 151 23.15 -19.91 -17.72
CA LYS A 151 23.53 -18.50 -17.55
C LYS A 151 22.66 -17.57 -18.40
N LYS A 152 22.34 -17.95 -19.64
CA LYS A 152 21.39 -17.20 -20.50
C LYS A 152 19.99 -17.17 -19.88
N GLN A 153 19.47 -18.30 -19.41
CA GLN A 153 18.17 -18.37 -18.72
C GLN A 153 18.14 -17.49 -17.46
N THR A 154 19.26 -17.46 -16.71
CA THR A 154 19.40 -16.58 -15.54
C THR A 154 19.29 -15.12 -15.94
N LEU A 155 20.01 -14.70 -16.99
CA LEU A 155 19.92 -13.33 -17.50
C LEU A 155 18.50 -13.00 -17.96
N GLU A 156 17.85 -13.89 -18.70
CA GLU A 156 16.48 -13.70 -19.19
C GLU A 156 15.48 -13.52 -18.04
N SER A 157 15.59 -14.36 -16.99
CA SER A 157 14.76 -14.25 -15.78
C SER A 157 14.95 -12.92 -15.03
N GLN A 158 16.13 -12.32 -15.14
CA GLN A 158 16.48 -11.07 -14.47
C GLN A 158 16.11 -9.82 -15.27
N LYS A 159 15.88 -9.92 -16.59
CA LYS A 159 15.58 -8.77 -17.45
C LYS A 159 14.42 -7.92 -16.94
N GLY A 160 13.33 -8.55 -16.49
CA GLY A 160 12.19 -7.84 -15.91
C GLY A 160 12.52 -7.10 -14.62
N LEU A 161 13.33 -7.70 -13.74
CA LEU A 161 13.80 -7.06 -12.50
C LEU A 161 14.76 -5.91 -12.79
N ASN A 162 15.64 -6.06 -13.79
CA ASN A 162 16.56 -5.03 -14.23
C ASN A 162 15.81 -3.83 -14.81
N LEU A 163 14.79 -4.07 -15.64
CA LEU A 163 13.93 -3.02 -16.17
C LEU A 163 13.24 -2.27 -15.03
N LYS A 164 12.65 -2.99 -14.07
CA LYS A 164 12.03 -2.38 -12.90
C LYS A 164 13.01 -1.49 -12.13
N GLY A 165 14.22 -1.99 -11.86
CA GLY A 165 15.25 -1.22 -11.16
C GLY A 165 15.69 0.04 -11.94
N THR A 166 15.79 -0.04 -13.27
CA THR A 166 16.06 1.15 -14.11
C THR A 166 14.94 2.17 -14.04
N LYS A 167 13.67 1.72 -14.14
CA LYS A 167 12.50 2.61 -14.03
C LYS A 167 12.38 3.24 -12.65
N GLU A 168 12.67 2.49 -11.59
CA GLU A 168 12.68 3.00 -10.22
C GLU A 168 13.72 4.12 -10.04
N LYS A 169 14.95 3.94 -10.55
CA LYS A 169 15.97 5.00 -10.52
C LYS A 169 15.51 6.31 -11.15
N ILE A 170 14.78 6.25 -12.26
CA ILE A 170 14.22 7.43 -12.95
C ILE A 170 13.10 8.05 -12.10
N ARG A 171 12.15 7.21 -11.64
CA ARG A 171 10.96 7.64 -10.89
C ARG A 171 11.27 8.15 -9.48
N GLU A 172 12.41 7.77 -8.89
CA GLU A 172 12.79 8.18 -7.54
C GLU A 172 13.45 9.56 -7.45
N ILE A 173 13.96 10.11 -8.57
CA ILE A 173 14.65 11.41 -8.59
C ILE A 173 13.78 12.50 -7.96
N LEU A 174 12.55 12.62 -8.44
CA LEU A 174 11.62 13.65 -8.00
C LEU A 174 11.22 13.51 -6.52
N PRO A 175 10.69 12.36 -6.04
CA PRO A 175 10.31 12.23 -4.63
C PRO A 175 11.49 12.34 -3.67
N VAL A 176 12.68 11.83 -4.04
CA VAL A 176 13.88 11.98 -3.21
C VAL A 176 14.32 13.43 -3.14
N GLY A 177 14.40 14.12 -4.29
CA GLY A 177 14.81 15.52 -4.33
C GLY A 177 13.80 16.46 -3.66
N ILE A 178 12.49 16.22 -3.80
CA ILE A 178 11.46 16.95 -3.04
C ILE A 178 11.65 16.77 -1.54
N ARG A 179 11.86 15.52 -1.07
CA ARG A 179 12.12 15.26 0.35
C ARG A 179 13.35 16.02 0.83
N GLN A 180 14.43 16.01 0.05
CA GLN A 180 15.64 16.78 0.36
C GLN A 180 15.35 18.28 0.46
N ILE A 181 14.56 18.87 -0.45
CA ILE A 181 14.16 20.28 -0.37
C ILE A 181 13.40 20.59 0.93
N LEU A 182 12.44 19.72 1.29
CA LEU A 182 11.59 19.89 2.47
C LEU A 182 12.36 19.71 3.80
N SER A 183 13.28 18.74 3.84
CA SER A 183 14.05 18.40 5.03
C SER A 183 15.43 19.04 5.10
N LYS A 184 15.80 19.88 4.12
CA LYS A 184 17.13 20.51 4.04
C LYS A 184 17.43 21.26 5.33
N HIS A 185 18.58 20.96 5.93
CA HIS A 185 19.07 21.70 7.08
C HIS A 185 19.35 23.16 6.69
N LEU A 186 18.87 24.09 7.50
CA LEU A 186 19.09 25.53 7.31
C LEU A 186 19.86 26.07 8.50
N ALA A 187 21.16 26.32 8.34
CA ALA A 187 22.04 26.82 9.40
C ALA A 187 21.58 28.16 10.04
N ALA A 188 20.71 28.92 9.36
CA ALA A 188 20.10 30.10 9.95
C ALA A 188 19.14 29.77 11.10
N ARG A 189 18.49 28.59 11.08
CA ARG A 189 17.59 28.11 12.15
C ARG A 189 18.33 27.79 13.45
N ASP A 190 19.65 27.58 13.39
CA ASP A 190 20.46 27.33 14.59
C ASP A 190 20.82 28.62 15.33
N LYS A 191 20.66 29.78 14.67
CA LYS A 191 21.03 31.07 15.25
C LYS A 191 19.90 31.60 16.13
N MET A 192 20.25 32.07 17.33
CA MET A 192 19.27 32.64 18.29
C MET A 192 18.43 33.78 17.69
N VAL A 193 19.03 34.58 16.80
CA VAL A 193 18.38 35.69 16.07
C VAL A 193 17.21 35.21 15.20
N PHE A 194 17.21 33.96 14.73
CA PHE A 194 16.09 33.42 13.96
C PHE A 194 14.85 33.19 14.83
N TRP A 195 15.05 32.91 16.12
CA TRP A 195 13.99 32.62 17.09
C TRP A 195 13.55 33.87 17.88
N ASP A 196 14.15 35.02 17.62
CA ASP A 196 13.85 36.28 18.30
C ASP A 196 12.36 36.64 18.13
N ILE A 197 11.70 36.83 19.28
CA ILE A 197 10.28 37.16 19.38
C ILE A 197 10.04 38.62 18.97
N LEU A 198 11.04 39.48 19.10
CA LEU A 198 10.97 40.90 18.75
C LEU A 198 11.11 41.15 17.25
N HIS A 199 11.63 40.17 16.48
CA HIS A 199 11.82 40.27 15.03
C HIS A 199 11.30 39.04 14.27
N PRO A 200 9.98 38.73 14.36
CA PRO A 200 9.43 37.43 13.93
C PRO A 200 9.32 37.25 12.41
N ILE A 201 9.62 38.28 11.60
CA ILE A 201 9.37 38.32 10.16
C ILE A 201 10.05 37.15 9.43
N ARG A 202 11.33 36.89 9.70
CA ARG A 202 12.10 35.81 9.04
C ARG A 202 11.51 34.43 9.30
N ARG A 203 11.12 34.16 10.55
CA ARG A 203 10.48 32.92 10.96
C ARG A 203 9.09 32.78 10.32
N GLY A 204 8.31 33.85 10.28
CA GLY A 204 7.01 33.86 9.62
C GLY A 204 7.12 33.55 8.13
N GLU A 205 8.06 34.18 7.42
CA GLU A 205 8.33 33.90 6.01
C GLU A 205 8.78 32.46 5.78
N ASP A 206 9.68 31.93 6.62
CA ASP A 206 10.17 30.55 6.50
C ASP A 206 9.03 29.53 6.69
N VAL A 207 8.17 29.74 7.68
CA VAL A 207 6.99 28.90 7.91
C VAL A 207 6.01 28.98 6.74
N LEU A 208 5.76 30.17 6.21
CA LEU A 208 4.89 30.35 5.03
C LEU A 208 5.46 29.66 3.79
N ILE A 209 6.76 29.76 3.55
CA ILE A 209 7.42 29.04 2.44
C ILE A 209 7.25 27.53 2.64
N GLN A 210 7.48 27.01 3.85
CA GLN A 210 7.33 25.58 4.14
C GLN A 210 5.91 25.07 3.91
N ILE A 211 4.89 25.77 4.40
CA ILE A 211 3.49 25.37 4.24
C ILE A 211 3.13 25.31 2.76
N ASN A 212 3.38 26.39 2.02
CA ASN A 212 3.05 26.44 0.59
C ASN A 212 3.83 25.41 -0.22
N LEU A 213 5.09 25.16 0.14
CA LEU A 213 5.91 24.15 -0.52
C LEU A 213 5.42 22.74 -0.22
N HIS A 214 4.96 22.47 0.99
CA HIS A 214 4.36 21.18 1.37
C HIS A 214 3.07 20.93 0.58
N GLU A 215 2.20 21.93 0.47
CA GLU A 215 0.99 21.84 -0.35
C GLU A 215 1.31 21.63 -1.84
N ALA A 216 2.24 22.40 -2.38
CA ALA A 216 2.65 22.29 -3.78
C ALA A 216 3.29 20.95 -4.12
N THR A 217 3.95 20.31 -3.14
CA THR A 217 4.68 19.05 -3.34
C THR A 217 3.86 17.79 -3.00
N ARG A 218 2.70 17.96 -2.35
CA ARG A 218 1.84 16.86 -1.86
C ARG A 218 1.51 15.84 -2.95
N ASP A 219 1.04 16.30 -4.10
CA ASP A 219 0.59 15.41 -5.19
C ASP A 219 1.72 14.59 -5.81
N PHE A 220 2.97 15.04 -5.68
CA PHE A 220 4.14 14.31 -6.16
C PHE A 220 4.60 13.21 -5.19
N LEU A 221 4.36 13.40 -3.89
CA LEU A 221 4.75 12.45 -2.84
C LEU A 221 3.63 11.46 -2.49
N CYS A 222 2.38 11.92 -2.53
CA CYS A 222 1.20 11.15 -2.21
C CYS A 222 0.51 10.75 -3.51
N LYS A 223 0.60 9.46 -3.88
CA LYS A 223 -0.15 8.92 -5.02
C LYS A 223 -1.65 9.03 -4.74
N SER A 224 -2.32 10.06 -5.25
CA SER A 224 -3.77 10.05 -5.32
C SER A 224 -4.18 8.96 -6.31
N LYS A 225 -5.04 8.02 -5.90
CA LYS A 225 -5.67 7.05 -6.81
C LYS A 225 -6.74 7.75 -7.66
N LYS A 226 -6.38 8.82 -8.37
CA LYS A 226 -7.25 9.31 -9.42
C LYS A 226 -7.15 8.31 -10.56
N ALA A 227 -8.25 7.58 -10.79
CA ALA A 227 -8.37 6.78 -11.99
C ALA A 227 -8.17 7.72 -13.18
N ASP A 228 -7.29 7.34 -14.10
CA ASP A 228 -7.11 8.00 -15.38
C ASP A 228 -7.68 7.04 -16.42
N PRO A 229 -8.97 7.15 -16.78
CA PRO A 229 -9.61 6.20 -17.67
C PRO A 229 -8.89 6.08 -19.02
N THR A 230 -8.20 7.14 -19.45
CA THR A 230 -7.42 7.14 -20.69
C THR A 230 -6.14 6.30 -20.60
N GLN A 231 -5.48 6.24 -19.43
CA GLN A 231 -4.35 5.31 -19.20
C GLN A 231 -4.80 3.92 -18.74
N ASP A 232 -5.85 3.85 -17.93
CA ASP A 232 -6.32 2.60 -17.31
C ASP A 232 -7.04 1.70 -18.34
N TYR A 233 -7.59 2.28 -19.40
CA TYR A 233 -8.29 1.57 -20.48
C TYR A 233 -7.61 1.70 -21.87
N SER A 234 -6.37 2.21 -21.96
CA SER A 234 -5.65 2.23 -23.24
C SER A 234 -5.39 0.78 -23.71
N PRO A 235 -5.51 0.49 -25.02
CA PRO A 235 -5.16 -0.83 -25.53
C PRO A 235 -3.70 -1.14 -25.22
N THR A 236 -3.43 -2.34 -24.71
CA THR A 236 -2.07 -2.80 -24.43
C THR A 236 -1.33 -2.97 -25.76
N SER A 237 -0.34 -2.12 -26.00
CA SER A 237 0.57 -2.22 -27.14
C SER A 237 1.95 -2.64 -26.68
N ILE A 238 2.65 -3.39 -27.52
CA ILE A 238 4.05 -3.76 -27.27
C ILE A 238 4.91 -2.64 -27.85
N ILE A 239 5.75 -2.05 -27.00
CA ILE A 239 6.72 -1.00 -27.36
C ILE A 239 8.13 -1.46 -27.05
N SER A 240 9.15 -0.80 -27.62
CA SER A 240 10.54 -1.11 -27.25
C SER A 240 10.83 -0.65 -25.82
N PHE A 241 11.83 -1.27 -25.18
CA PHE A 241 12.24 -0.80 -23.86
C PHE A 241 12.83 0.62 -23.90
N GLU A 242 13.46 1.03 -25.02
CA GLU A 242 13.95 2.40 -25.16
C GLU A 242 12.79 3.40 -25.15
N GLU A 243 11.70 3.11 -25.87
CA GLU A 243 10.50 3.95 -25.90
C GLU A 243 9.82 4.03 -24.53
N ASP A 244 9.76 2.92 -23.78
CA ASP A 244 9.19 2.88 -22.43
C ASP A 244 10.02 3.70 -21.42
N ILE A 245 11.34 3.57 -21.45
CA ILE A 245 12.24 4.37 -20.61
C ILE A 245 12.16 5.85 -20.96
N GLN A 246 12.10 6.19 -22.25
CA GLN A 246 11.97 7.57 -22.70
C GLN A 246 10.65 8.20 -22.21
N LYS A 247 9.53 7.47 -22.27
CA LYS A 247 8.25 7.92 -21.73
C LYS A 247 8.31 8.22 -20.24
N ASP A 248 8.99 7.39 -19.46
CA ASP A 248 9.19 7.60 -18.02
C ASP A 248 10.04 8.85 -17.75
N ILE A 249 11.13 9.05 -18.50
CA ILE A 249 11.99 10.24 -18.40
C ILE A 249 11.20 11.52 -18.74
N GLU A 250 10.47 11.52 -19.85
CA GLU A 250 9.63 12.66 -20.28
C GLU A 250 8.49 12.93 -19.29
N GLY A 251 7.94 11.88 -18.69
CA GLY A 251 6.98 11.99 -17.58
C GLY A 251 7.58 12.73 -16.39
N GLN A 252 8.79 12.34 -15.97
CA GLN A 252 9.50 13.00 -14.86
C GLN A 252 9.89 14.45 -15.20
N LYS A 253 10.37 14.74 -16.42
CA LYS A 253 10.66 16.11 -16.88
C LYS A 253 9.43 17.01 -16.79
N ARG A 254 8.27 16.51 -17.24
CA ARG A 254 6.98 17.24 -17.15
C ARG A 254 6.59 17.53 -15.70
N GLN A 255 6.72 16.55 -14.81
CA GLN A 255 6.43 16.73 -13.38
C GLN A 255 7.38 17.74 -12.72
N LEU A 256 8.66 17.74 -13.08
CA LEU A 256 9.63 18.70 -12.55
C LEU A 256 9.33 20.13 -13.02
N GLU A 257 8.93 20.31 -14.27
CA GLU A 257 8.51 21.63 -14.78
C GLU A 257 7.21 22.10 -14.12
N GLU A 258 6.28 21.19 -13.81
CA GLU A 258 5.09 21.51 -12.99
C GLU A 258 5.50 22.00 -11.59
N LEU A 259 6.42 21.29 -10.92
CA LEU A 259 6.94 21.70 -9.60
C LEU A 259 7.59 23.07 -9.66
N LYS A 260 8.43 23.33 -10.66
CA LYS A 260 9.07 24.64 -10.88
C LYS A 260 8.04 25.76 -11.04
N ASN A 261 6.98 25.51 -11.81
CA ASN A 261 5.89 26.47 -11.98
C ASN A 261 5.12 26.71 -10.69
N LYS A 262 4.83 25.67 -9.90
CA LYS A 262 4.21 25.82 -8.57
C LYS A 262 5.09 26.68 -7.64
N VAL A 263 6.39 26.43 -7.58
CA VAL A 263 7.33 27.23 -6.76
C VAL A 263 7.39 28.68 -7.23
N LYS A 264 7.43 28.93 -8.55
CA LYS A 264 7.40 30.28 -9.13
C LYS A 264 6.13 31.04 -8.74
N MET A 265 4.99 30.37 -8.71
CA MET A 265 3.72 30.97 -8.26
C MET A 265 3.75 31.34 -6.78
N ILE A 266 4.29 30.46 -5.92
CA ILE A 266 4.48 30.77 -4.49
C ILE A 266 5.39 32.00 -4.34
N LYS A 267 6.56 32.01 -5.00
CA LYS A 267 7.50 33.14 -5.00
C LYS A 267 6.78 34.43 -5.39
N LYS A 268 6.06 34.45 -6.51
CA LYS A 268 5.31 35.62 -6.99
C LYS A 268 4.27 36.11 -5.98
N SER A 269 3.57 35.21 -5.29
CA SER A 269 2.60 35.56 -4.25
C SER A 269 3.25 36.23 -3.02
N MET A 270 4.54 35.99 -2.80
CA MET A 270 5.32 36.54 -1.68
C MET A 270 6.18 37.76 -2.05
N VAL A 271 6.43 38.04 -3.33
CA VAL A 271 7.38 39.07 -3.83
C VAL A 271 7.13 40.48 -3.29
N PHE A 272 5.88 40.88 -3.02
CA PHE A 272 5.58 42.20 -2.46
C PHE A 272 6.06 42.38 -1.00
N ARG A 273 6.45 41.30 -0.32
CA ARG A 273 6.79 41.28 1.12
C ARG A 273 8.11 40.57 1.45
N ALA A 274 8.81 40.03 0.44
CA ALA A 274 9.95 39.15 0.64
C ALA A 274 11.20 39.90 1.13
N THR A 275 11.63 39.59 2.35
CA THR A 275 12.94 40.00 2.86
C THR A 275 14.08 39.33 2.08
N GLY A 276 15.32 39.76 2.32
CA GLY A 276 16.50 39.09 1.75
C GLY A 276 16.57 37.59 2.10
N TRP A 277 16.02 37.19 3.25
CA TRP A 277 15.92 35.79 3.65
C TRP A 277 15.02 34.98 2.71
N ALA A 278 13.78 35.44 2.49
CA ALA A 278 12.85 34.76 1.60
C ALA A 278 13.39 34.65 0.17
N ARG A 279 14.04 35.71 -0.35
CA ARG A 279 14.67 35.69 -1.68
C ARG A 279 15.76 34.63 -1.77
N GLN A 280 16.64 34.55 -0.78
CA GLN A 280 17.69 33.53 -0.75
C GLN A 280 17.08 32.14 -0.66
N ARG A 281 16.07 31.93 0.18
CA ARG A 281 15.43 30.62 0.34
C ARG A 281 14.80 30.12 -0.96
N PHE A 282 14.09 30.99 -1.70
CA PHE A 282 13.56 30.63 -3.01
C PHE A 282 14.66 30.34 -4.03
N GLN A 283 15.76 31.10 -4.01
CA GLN A 283 16.91 30.83 -4.88
C GLN A 283 17.50 29.44 -4.60
N ASP A 284 17.64 29.06 -3.33
CA ASP A 284 18.15 27.74 -2.94
C ASP A 284 17.22 26.62 -3.44
N ILE A 285 15.90 26.80 -3.32
CA ILE A 285 14.90 25.83 -3.81
C ILE A 285 14.95 25.73 -5.34
N GLU A 286 15.05 26.86 -6.05
CA GLU A 286 15.18 26.89 -7.51
C GLU A 286 16.47 26.19 -7.98
N ASN A 287 17.58 26.38 -7.25
CA ASN A 287 18.83 25.67 -7.49
C ASN A 287 18.67 24.15 -7.26
N ASP A 288 18.00 23.73 -6.20
CA ASP A 288 17.74 22.31 -5.90
C ASP A 288 16.86 21.66 -6.99
N ILE A 289 15.85 22.38 -7.50
CA ILE A 289 15.02 21.92 -8.64
C ILE A 289 15.85 21.82 -9.92
N THR A 290 16.75 22.77 -10.16
CA THR A 290 17.62 22.76 -11.34
C THR A 290 18.60 21.58 -11.28
N ALA A 291 19.16 21.28 -10.10
CA ALA A 291 20.00 20.11 -9.89
C ALA A 291 19.25 18.79 -10.16
N MET A 292 17.97 18.69 -9.78
CA MET A 292 17.12 17.55 -10.14
C MET A 292 16.97 17.40 -11.66
N MET A 293 16.80 18.50 -12.41
CA MET A 293 16.71 18.46 -13.88
C MET A 293 18.03 17.95 -14.49
N THR A 294 19.16 18.52 -14.06
CA THR A 294 20.48 18.10 -14.53
C THR A 294 20.77 16.63 -14.24
N ASN A 295 20.36 16.12 -13.07
CA ASN A 295 20.51 14.70 -12.75
C ASN A 295 19.69 13.81 -13.70
N LEU A 296 18.47 14.22 -14.04
CA LEU A 296 17.60 13.49 -14.97
C LEU A 296 18.15 13.51 -16.41
N GLU A 297 18.67 14.66 -16.86
CA GLU A 297 19.34 14.80 -18.17
C GLU A 297 20.63 13.97 -18.25
N GLN A 298 21.42 13.93 -17.17
CA GLN A 298 22.62 13.09 -17.12
C GLN A 298 22.25 11.59 -17.16
N LEU A 299 21.18 11.19 -16.48
CA LEU A 299 20.68 9.80 -16.53
C LEU A 299 20.18 9.40 -17.91
N GLU A 300 19.47 10.30 -18.60
CA GLU A 300 19.04 10.09 -19.99
C GLU A 300 20.26 9.92 -20.91
N LYS A 301 21.25 10.81 -20.81
CA LYS A 301 22.49 10.73 -21.58
C LYS A 301 23.26 9.42 -21.31
N ASP A 302 23.47 9.08 -20.03
CA ASP A 302 24.17 7.86 -19.62
C ASP A 302 23.46 6.60 -20.13
N PHE A 303 22.13 6.60 -20.16
CA PHE A 303 21.33 5.50 -20.66
C PHE A 303 21.56 5.28 -22.16
N TYR A 304 21.49 6.35 -22.96
CA TYR A 304 21.67 6.26 -24.41
C TYR A 304 23.12 5.96 -24.83
N GLU A 305 24.12 6.48 -24.10
CA GLU A 305 25.52 6.12 -24.32
C GLU A 305 25.79 4.62 -24.09
N LYS A 306 25.02 3.99 -23.20
CA LYS A 306 25.18 2.59 -22.80
C LYS A 306 24.06 1.67 -23.33
N VAL A 307 23.28 2.13 -24.29
CA VAL A 307 22.08 1.42 -24.78
C VAL A 307 22.40 0.00 -25.25
N GLU A 308 23.51 -0.20 -25.96
CA GLU A 308 23.95 -1.53 -26.42
C GLU A 308 24.30 -2.47 -25.26
N SER A 309 24.86 -1.94 -24.18
CA SER A 309 25.07 -2.72 -22.95
C SER A 309 23.74 -3.08 -22.30
N HIS A 310 22.79 -2.14 -22.28
CA HIS A 310 21.46 -2.34 -21.71
C HIS A 310 20.64 -3.40 -22.46
N LYS A 311 20.75 -3.51 -23.80
CA LYS A 311 20.08 -4.56 -24.61
C LYS A 311 20.37 -5.98 -24.14
N LYS A 312 21.54 -6.21 -23.52
CA LYS A 312 21.90 -7.52 -22.94
C LYS A 312 21.10 -7.85 -21.67
N TYR A 313 20.75 -6.84 -20.88
CA TYR A 313 20.20 -7.00 -19.52
C TYR A 313 18.76 -6.54 -19.38
N LEU A 314 18.18 -5.92 -20.41
CA LEU A 314 16.79 -5.47 -20.47
C LEU A 314 16.00 -6.28 -21.49
N PRO A 315 14.66 -6.38 -21.33
CA PRO A 315 13.80 -6.99 -22.34
C PRO A 315 13.81 -6.12 -23.61
N ALA A 316 13.68 -6.74 -24.79
CA ALA A 316 13.60 -5.98 -26.04
C ALA A 316 12.27 -5.21 -26.14
N ASN A 317 11.19 -5.82 -25.66
CA ASN A 317 9.82 -5.37 -25.84
C ASN A 317 9.07 -5.42 -24.52
N VAL A 318 8.22 -4.41 -24.27
CA VAL A 318 7.46 -4.23 -23.03
C VAL A 318 6.04 -3.75 -23.30
N PRO A 319 5.06 -4.09 -22.44
CA PRO A 319 3.71 -3.53 -22.54
C PRO A 319 3.67 -2.04 -22.18
N ASN A 320 3.01 -1.23 -23.00
CA ASN A 320 2.90 0.23 -22.84
C ASN A 320 2.23 0.71 -21.54
N ASN A 321 1.32 -0.08 -20.95
CA ASN A 321 0.50 0.36 -19.81
C ASN A 321 1.12 0.06 -18.44
N GLY A 322 2.37 -0.42 -18.37
CA GLY A 322 3.05 -0.73 -17.09
C GLY A 322 2.40 -1.82 -16.23
N GLY A 323 1.32 -2.46 -16.72
CA GLY A 323 0.46 -3.39 -15.98
C GLY A 323 1.00 -4.81 -15.76
N ALA A 324 2.24 -5.11 -16.15
CA ALA A 324 2.80 -6.44 -15.95
C ALA A 324 4.31 -6.36 -15.68
N VAL A 325 4.68 -5.84 -14.52
CA VAL A 325 6.06 -5.93 -14.03
C VAL A 325 6.19 -7.19 -13.18
N ALA A 326 6.58 -8.29 -13.84
CA ALA A 326 7.33 -9.47 -13.34
C ALA A 326 6.72 -10.82 -13.78
N THR A 327 7.06 -11.32 -14.97
CA THR A 327 8.07 -12.37 -15.22
C THR A 327 8.10 -12.71 -16.72
N SER A 328 9.27 -13.13 -17.19
CA SER A 328 9.66 -13.74 -18.48
C SER A 328 8.55 -14.30 -19.39
N GLN A 329 8.81 -14.32 -20.71
CA GLN A 329 8.08 -14.91 -21.85
C GLN A 329 7.02 -16.01 -21.59
N VAL A 330 7.18 -16.82 -20.55
CA VAL A 330 6.15 -17.72 -20.00
C VAL A 330 4.82 -17.01 -19.72
N GLN A 331 4.82 -15.79 -19.19
CA GLN A 331 3.56 -15.05 -18.97
C GLN A 331 2.98 -14.42 -20.25
N VAL A 332 3.77 -14.18 -21.30
CA VAL A 332 3.22 -13.74 -22.59
C VAL A 332 2.56 -14.92 -23.32
N GLN A 333 3.13 -16.12 -23.20
CA GLN A 333 2.50 -17.36 -23.65
C GLN A 333 1.29 -17.76 -22.79
N GLU A 334 1.36 -17.64 -21.46
CA GLU A 334 0.22 -17.87 -20.56
C GLU A 334 -0.85 -16.79 -20.69
N ALA A 335 -0.52 -15.53 -20.99
CA ALA A 335 -1.51 -14.49 -21.26
C ALA A 335 -2.18 -14.69 -22.63
N GLN A 336 -1.44 -15.16 -23.65
CA GLN A 336 -2.05 -15.56 -24.93
C GLN A 336 -2.91 -16.82 -24.80
N GLN A 337 -2.48 -17.81 -23.99
CA GLN A 337 -3.30 -19.00 -23.70
C GLN A 337 -4.49 -18.70 -22.78
N GLN A 338 -4.34 -17.79 -21.81
CA GLN A 338 -5.45 -17.32 -20.98
C GLN A 338 -6.42 -16.45 -21.75
N GLN A 339 -5.98 -15.67 -22.75
CA GLN A 339 -6.91 -14.96 -23.65
C GLN A 339 -7.73 -15.94 -24.50
N GLN A 340 -7.13 -17.04 -24.99
CA GLN A 340 -7.89 -18.08 -25.70
C GLN A 340 -8.82 -18.87 -24.78
N GLN A 341 -8.41 -19.18 -23.55
CA GLN A 341 -9.29 -19.84 -22.57
C GLN A 341 -10.40 -18.91 -22.04
N GLN A 342 -10.15 -17.61 -21.89
CA GLN A 342 -11.19 -16.64 -21.52
C GLN A 342 -12.18 -16.41 -22.66
N GLN A 343 -11.78 -16.46 -23.93
CA GLN A 343 -12.73 -16.43 -25.04
C GLN A 343 -13.63 -17.68 -25.09
N GLN A 344 -13.10 -18.87 -24.76
CA GLN A 344 -13.93 -20.08 -24.63
C GLN A 344 -14.85 -20.05 -23.40
N GLN A 345 -14.40 -19.51 -22.27
CA GLN A 345 -15.27 -19.34 -21.09
C GLN A 345 -16.33 -18.24 -21.29
N GLN A 346 -16.05 -17.16 -22.04
CA GLN A 346 -17.06 -16.15 -22.38
C GLN A 346 -18.14 -16.69 -23.31
N GLN A 347 -17.82 -17.61 -24.23
CA GLN A 347 -18.85 -18.27 -25.05
C GLN A 347 -19.73 -19.23 -24.22
N GLN A 348 -19.18 -19.94 -23.23
CA GLN A 348 -19.99 -20.76 -22.33
C GLN A 348 -20.84 -19.92 -21.34
N GLN A 349 -20.34 -18.77 -20.87
CA GLN A 349 -21.13 -17.87 -20.04
C GLN A 349 -22.24 -17.15 -20.82
N GLN A 350 -22.06 -16.84 -22.10
CA GLN A 350 -23.15 -16.28 -22.92
C GLN A 350 -24.29 -17.29 -23.15
N GLN A 351 -23.99 -18.59 -23.26
CA GLN A 351 -25.05 -19.61 -23.32
C GLN A 351 -25.77 -19.79 -21.99
N GLN A 352 -25.09 -19.68 -20.85
CA GLN A 352 -25.76 -19.71 -19.54
C GLN A 352 -26.57 -18.43 -19.24
N GLN A 353 -26.13 -17.26 -19.71
CA GLN A 353 -26.90 -16.02 -19.55
C GLN A 353 -28.17 -15.99 -20.41
N GLN A 354 -28.18 -16.63 -21.60
CA GLN A 354 -29.42 -16.76 -22.37
C GLN A 354 -30.44 -17.68 -21.68
N GLN A 355 -30.02 -18.70 -20.94
CA GLN A 355 -30.94 -19.51 -20.13
C GLN A 355 -31.45 -18.79 -18.88
N GLN A 356 -30.64 -17.93 -18.25
CA GLN A 356 -31.11 -17.11 -17.12
C GLN A 356 -32.01 -15.93 -17.54
N GLN A 357 -31.84 -15.35 -18.73
CA GLN A 357 -32.74 -14.31 -19.23
C GLN A 357 -34.16 -14.82 -19.53
N GLN A 358 -34.34 -16.10 -19.88
CA GLN A 358 -35.69 -16.68 -19.99
C GLN A 358 -36.37 -16.92 -18.63
N GLN A 359 -35.62 -17.05 -17.52
CA GLN A 359 -36.22 -17.13 -16.19
C GLN A 359 -36.47 -15.76 -15.54
N GLN A 360 -35.71 -14.72 -15.90
CA GLN A 360 -35.95 -13.35 -15.38
C GLN A 360 -37.09 -12.59 -16.08
N GLN A 361 -37.50 -12.98 -17.29
CA GLN A 361 -38.67 -12.38 -17.94
C GLN A 361 -40.01 -12.73 -17.27
N GLN A 362 -40.08 -13.74 -16.40
CA GLN A 362 -41.28 -13.98 -15.56
C GLN A 362 -41.28 -13.22 -14.23
N GLN A 363 -40.19 -12.56 -13.83
CA GLN A 363 -40.14 -11.75 -12.59
C GLN A 363 -40.07 -10.24 -12.83
N GLN A 364 -39.84 -9.77 -14.06
CA GLN A 364 -39.75 -8.33 -14.36
C GLN A 364 -41.08 -7.62 -14.66
N GLU A 365 -42.21 -8.30 -14.81
CA GLU A 365 -43.52 -7.63 -14.95
C GLU A 365 -44.06 -7.01 -13.64
N GLN A 366 -43.43 -7.25 -12.47
CA GLN A 366 -43.85 -6.62 -11.20
C GLN A 366 -43.01 -5.40 -10.77
N HIS A 367 -41.87 -5.09 -11.40
CA HIS A 367 -40.95 -4.03 -10.92
C HIS A 367 -40.86 -2.77 -11.79
N HIS A 368 -41.70 -2.62 -12.82
CA HIS A 368 -41.66 -1.46 -13.74
C HIS A 368 -42.39 -0.19 -13.27
N ARG A 369 -42.43 0.07 -11.97
CA ARG A 369 -42.76 1.41 -11.44
C ARG A 369 -41.78 1.75 -10.34
N ILE A 370 -41.14 2.92 -10.44
CA ILE A 370 -40.24 3.58 -9.47
C ILE A 370 -38.75 3.57 -9.91
N LEU A 371 -38.41 4.45 -10.87
CA LEU A 371 -37.45 5.57 -10.72
C LEU A 371 -36.74 5.92 -12.05
N ASP A 372 -37.39 6.81 -12.80
CA ASP A 372 -36.72 7.78 -13.65
C ASP A 372 -35.97 8.79 -12.78
N GLY A 373 -34.65 8.89 -12.95
CA GLY A 373 -33.80 9.83 -12.21
C GLY A 373 -32.62 10.29 -13.06
N LYS A 374 -32.76 11.49 -13.65
CA LYS A 374 -31.77 12.17 -14.50
C LYS A 374 -30.40 12.28 -13.81
N PHE A 375 -29.35 11.81 -14.49
CA PHE A 375 -27.96 12.06 -14.10
C PHE A 375 -27.59 13.54 -14.33
N ASN A 376 -27.43 14.31 -13.26
CA ASN A 376 -26.81 15.63 -13.33
C ASN A 376 -25.29 15.50 -13.25
N ARG A 377 -24.63 16.03 -14.28
CA ARG A 377 -23.19 16.24 -14.42
C ARG A 377 -22.77 17.34 -13.44
N TYR A 378 -22.00 17.01 -12.40
CA TYR A 378 -21.42 18.02 -11.50
C TYR A 378 -20.10 18.54 -12.08
N GLU A 379 -20.12 19.78 -12.56
CA GLU A 379 -18.90 20.55 -12.80
C GLU A 379 -18.23 20.90 -11.46
N TYR A 380 -16.94 20.60 -11.33
CA TYR A 380 -16.13 21.02 -10.20
C TYR A 380 -16.07 22.55 -10.14
N LYS A 381 -16.80 23.16 -9.20
CA LYS A 381 -16.59 24.57 -8.83
C LYS A 381 -15.21 24.70 -8.18
N LYS A 382 -14.31 25.40 -8.87
CA LYS A 382 -13.01 25.89 -8.37
C LYS A 382 -13.15 26.47 -6.96
N TRP A 383 -12.29 26.00 -6.06
CA TRP A 383 -12.02 26.61 -4.76
C TRP A 383 -11.67 28.10 -4.91
N THR A 384 -12.49 28.98 -4.35
CA THR A 384 -12.24 30.44 -4.25
C THR A 384 -12.37 30.99 -2.82
N ARG A 385 -12.56 30.12 -1.81
CA ARG A 385 -12.76 30.59 -0.42
C ARG A 385 -11.51 31.18 0.24
N GLY A 386 -10.30 30.81 -0.20
CA GLY A 386 -9.05 31.41 0.25
C GLY A 386 -8.88 32.89 -0.15
N GLN A 387 -9.49 33.33 -1.25
CA GLN A 387 -9.32 34.73 -1.70
C GLN A 387 -10.20 35.72 -0.92
N ARG A 388 -11.29 35.30 -0.27
CA ARG A 388 -12.17 36.20 0.49
C ARG A 388 -11.71 36.45 1.93
N TYR A 389 -11.03 35.51 2.58
CA TYR A 389 -10.57 35.68 3.98
C TYR A 389 -9.23 36.43 4.09
N PHE A 390 -8.40 36.41 3.06
CA PHE A 390 -7.11 37.14 3.05
C PHE A 390 -7.18 38.54 2.43
N GLY A 391 -8.29 38.89 1.75
CA GLY A 391 -8.46 40.19 1.11
C GLY A 391 -8.47 41.39 2.07
N ASN A 392 -8.87 41.19 3.33
CA ASN A 392 -8.98 42.26 4.33
C ASN A 392 -7.79 42.38 5.31
N LEU A 393 -6.81 41.48 5.25
CA LEU A 393 -5.55 41.63 6.02
C LEU A 393 -4.61 42.67 5.39
N GLN A 394 -4.86 43.06 4.15
CA GLN A 394 -4.08 44.07 3.42
C GLN A 394 -4.37 45.51 3.92
N THR A 395 -5.58 45.79 4.44
CA THR A 395 -6.01 47.12 4.89
C THR A 395 -5.89 47.34 6.40
N LEU A 396 -5.67 46.29 7.18
CA LEU A 396 -5.67 46.33 8.65
C LEU A 396 -4.27 46.48 9.28
N TRP A 397 -3.21 46.44 8.47
CA TRP A 397 -1.82 46.51 8.95
C TRP A 397 -1.25 47.93 9.09
N ASP A 398 -1.97 48.94 8.59
CA ASP A 398 -1.45 50.32 8.48
C ASP A 398 -1.67 51.21 9.74
N ARG A 399 -2.14 50.69 10.88
CA ARG A 399 -2.37 51.52 12.10
C ARG A 399 -1.87 50.85 13.40
N ASN A 400 -1.10 51.66 14.16
CA ASN A 400 -0.32 51.39 15.38
C ASN A 400 -0.67 50.19 16.28
N ASN A 401 0.41 49.56 16.75
CA ASN A 401 0.57 48.25 17.39
C ASN A 401 -0.15 47.98 18.72
N GLU A 402 -0.89 48.93 19.31
CA GLU A 402 -1.51 48.73 20.63
C GLU A 402 -2.93 48.17 20.53
N TRP A 403 -3.65 48.49 19.45
CA TRP A 403 -5.00 47.95 19.20
C TRP A 403 -4.95 46.51 18.67
N VAL A 404 -3.87 46.11 18.02
CA VAL A 404 -3.68 44.76 17.45
C VAL A 404 -3.59 43.70 18.54
N VAL A 405 -3.02 43.99 19.72
CA VAL A 405 -3.00 43.04 20.84
C VAL A 405 -4.37 42.89 21.48
N ARG A 406 -5.14 43.99 21.58
CA ARG A 406 -6.51 43.99 22.12
C ARG A 406 -7.52 43.35 21.15
N GLU A 407 -7.37 43.58 19.85
CA GLU A 407 -8.13 42.88 18.81
C GLU A 407 -7.63 41.45 18.63
N LEU A 408 -6.34 41.09 18.73
CA LEU A 408 -5.96 39.67 18.79
C LEU A 408 -6.56 38.99 20.02
N TYR A 409 -6.68 39.69 21.15
CA TYR A 409 -7.37 39.17 22.33
C TYR A 409 -8.88 39.03 22.11
N LEU A 410 -9.54 40.01 21.47
CA LEU A 410 -10.97 39.95 21.09
C LEU A 410 -11.25 39.04 19.88
N HIS A 411 -10.28 38.81 19.01
CA HIS A 411 -10.32 37.97 17.82
C HIS A 411 -9.97 36.53 18.19
N VAL A 412 -9.12 36.29 19.21
CA VAL A 412 -8.99 34.99 19.89
C VAL A 412 -10.27 34.67 20.65
N LYS A 413 -10.91 35.67 21.27
CA LYS A 413 -12.24 35.53 21.89
C LYS A 413 -13.34 35.23 20.85
N ASN A 414 -13.36 35.93 19.70
CA ASN A 414 -14.27 35.68 18.57
C ASN A 414 -13.86 34.48 17.69
N LEU A 415 -12.64 33.95 17.83
CA LEU A 415 -12.20 32.68 17.24
C LEU A 415 -12.67 31.49 18.07
N GLY A 416 -13.01 31.68 19.35
CA GLY A 416 -13.80 30.73 20.13
C GLY A 416 -15.14 30.44 19.44
N ASP A 417 -15.81 31.48 18.93
CA ASP A 417 -17.07 31.36 18.18
C ASP A 417 -16.93 30.74 16.77
N ASN A 418 -15.70 30.65 16.23
CA ASN A 418 -15.40 30.04 14.91
C ASN A 418 -14.65 28.70 14.99
N PHE A 419 -14.24 28.26 16.19
CA PHE A 419 -13.62 26.96 16.45
C PHE A 419 -14.68 25.85 16.56
N VAL A 420 -15.82 26.21 17.14
CA VAL A 420 -17.07 25.45 17.11
C VAL A 420 -17.78 25.86 15.82
N GLY A 421 -17.89 24.94 14.86
CA GLY A 421 -18.51 25.27 13.58
C GLY A 421 -19.95 25.76 13.77
N LYS A 422 -20.29 26.93 13.20
CA LYS A 422 -21.66 27.13 12.73
C LYS A 422 -21.88 26.15 11.58
N ASN A 423 -22.77 25.19 11.83
CA ASN A 423 -23.19 24.09 10.96
C ASN A 423 -23.25 24.51 9.48
N ASN A 424 -22.19 24.22 8.74
CA ASN A 424 -22.11 24.46 7.29
C ASN A 424 -22.17 23.13 6.50
N ILE A 425 -22.73 22.07 7.10
CA ILE A 425 -23.16 20.87 6.41
C ILE A 425 -24.69 20.81 6.55
N GLU A 426 -25.41 20.50 5.47
CA GLU A 426 -26.88 20.43 5.35
C GLU A 426 -27.58 19.38 6.25
N GLU A 427 -27.00 19.00 7.39
CA GLU A 427 -27.64 18.18 8.42
C GLU A 427 -27.41 18.81 9.80
N ASP A 428 -28.34 19.68 10.18
CA ASP A 428 -28.33 20.43 11.43
C ASP A 428 -28.37 19.45 12.63
N PHE A 429 -27.37 19.47 13.52
CA PHE A 429 -27.29 18.60 14.72
C PHE A 429 -28.52 18.71 15.62
N SER A 430 -29.21 19.85 15.55
CA SER A 430 -30.52 20.11 16.18
C SER A 430 -31.57 19.05 15.79
N ASN A 431 -31.53 18.54 14.55
CA ASN A 431 -32.49 17.56 14.04
C ASN A 431 -32.22 16.13 14.54
N PHE A 432 -31.10 15.89 15.23
CA PHE A 432 -30.76 14.59 15.83
C PHE A 432 -30.98 14.58 17.36
N GLY A 433 -31.46 15.67 17.96
CA GLY A 433 -31.70 15.71 19.41
C GLY A 433 -30.41 15.65 20.25
N PHE A 434 -29.30 16.14 19.69
CA PHE A 434 -28.03 16.25 20.41
C PHE A 434 -28.10 17.40 21.43
N ASP A 435 -27.30 17.32 22.50
CA ASP A 435 -27.17 18.41 23.46
C ASP A 435 -26.56 19.64 22.77
N ALA A 436 -27.05 20.84 23.11
CA ALA A 436 -26.60 22.10 22.50
C ALA A 436 -25.10 22.40 22.73
N ASN A 437 -24.47 21.75 23.72
CA ASN A 437 -23.06 21.87 24.02
C ASN A 437 -22.20 20.78 23.38
N VAL A 438 -22.78 19.92 22.54
CA VAL A 438 -22.04 18.95 21.73
C VAL A 438 -21.74 19.55 20.36
N SER A 439 -20.48 19.50 19.97
CA SER A 439 -20.03 20.02 18.68
C SER A 439 -18.96 19.16 18.03
N ILE A 440 -18.69 19.44 16.76
CA ILE A 440 -17.58 18.85 16.01
C ILE A 440 -16.75 19.99 15.43
N SER A 441 -15.41 19.87 15.46
CA SER A 441 -14.53 20.86 14.83
C SER A 441 -14.76 20.88 13.32
N ASN A 442 -14.50 22.02 12.66
CA ASN A 442 -14.65 22.13 11.21
C ASN A 442 -13.83 21.08 10.46
N HIS A 443 -12.57 20.87 10.87
CA HIS A 443 -11.70 19.87 10.27
C HIS A 443 -12.21 18.44 10.51
N MET A 444 -12.69 18.11 11.72
CA MET A 444 -13.29 16.79 11.95
C MET A 444 -14.57 16.59 11.12
N SER A 445 -15.38 17.64 10.96
CA SER A 445 -16.58 17.60 10.13
C SER A 445 -16.25 17.26 8.67
N GLU A 446 -15.18 17.85 8.13
CA GLU A 446 -14.65 17.52 6.80
C GLU A 446 -14.15 16.06 6.73
N VAL A 447 -13.38 15.61 7.72
CA VAL A 447 -12.92 14.20 7.82
C VAL A 447 -14.09 13.23 7.82
N LEU A 448 -15.15 13.50 8.57
CA LEU A 448 -16.34 12.66 8.62
C LEU A 448 -17.12 12.68 7.30
N SER A 449 -17.10 13.79 6.55
CA SER A 449 -17.82 13.91 5.27
C SER A 449 -17.22 13.03 4.16
N GLU A 450 -15.90 12.86 4.17
CA GLU A 450 -15.12 12.05 3.22
C GLU A 450 -15.20 10.55 3.51
N LEU A 451 -15.65 10.15 4.71
CA LEU A 451 -15.78 8.74 5.06
C LEU A 451 -17.10 8.16 4.52
N PRO A 452 -17.05 7.08 3.71
CA PRO A 452 -18.25 6.46 3.15
C PRO A 452 -19.11 5.79 4.23
N THR A 453 -18.48 5.20 5.26
CA THR A 453 -19.16 4.58 6.41
C THR A 453 -18.38 4.82 7.70
N LEU A 454 -19.10 4.93 8.83
CA LEU A 454 -18.54 5.09 10.17
C LEU A 454 -18.73 3.82 10.99
N VAL A 455 -17.61 3.24 11.45
CA VAL A 455 -17.55 1.90 12.06
C VAL A 455 -17.09 1.91 13.52
N GLY A 456 -17.29 3.01 14.25
CA GLY A 456 -16.94 3.09 15.67
C GLY A 456 -15.43 3.11 15.93
N ALA A 457 -14.64 3.56 14.95
CA ALA A 457 -13.21 3.75 15.13
C ALA A 457 -12.95 5.01 15.99
N PRO A 458 -11.87 5.06 16.79
CA PRO A 458 -11.48 6.22 17.60
C PRO A 458 -10.90 7.34 16.71
N LEU A 459 -11.75 7.85 15.81
CA LEU A 459 -11.47 8.95 14.90
C LEU A 459 -11.49 10.24 15.72
N GLY A 460 -10.30 10.68 16.15
CA GLY A 460 -10.11 11.94 16.86
C GLY A 460 -10.07 11.83 18.38
N ARG A 461 -10.34 12.95 19.04
CA ARG A 461 -10.32 13.12 20.50
C ARG A 461 -11.51 13.96 20.94
N ILE A 462 -11.94 13.77 22.17
CA ILE A 462 -12.99 14.54 22.82
C ILE A 462 -12.30 15.66 23.61
N LEU A 463 -12.60 16.91 23.27
CA LEU A 463 -12.16 18.09 23.99
C LEU A 463 -13.31 18.59 24.86
N ILE A 464 -13.09 18.64 26.17
CA ILE A 464 -14.02 19.22 27.14
C ILE A 464 -13.47 20.58 27.56
N ILE A 465 -14.28 21.64 27.46
CA ILE A 465 -13.91 23.01 27.84
C ILE A 465 -14.82 23.46 28.99
N GLU A 466 -14.20 24.00 30.05
CA GLU A 466 -14.87 24.51 31.26
C GLU A 466 -15.86 23.53 31.90
N GLY A 467 -15.65 22.23 31.71
CA GLY A 467 -16.54 21.18 32.22
C GLY A 467 -17.96 21.22 31.65
N LYS A 468 -18.19 21.91 30.52
CA LYS A 468 -19.54 22.12 29.96
C LYS A 468 -19.63 21.81 28.47
N GLN A 469 -18.70 22.32 27.66
CA GLN A 469 -18.70 22.13 26.21
C GLN A 469 -17.91 20.89 25.84
N VAL A 470 -18.45 20.06 24.95
CA VAL A 470 -17.84 18.80 24.53
C VAL A 470 -17.73 18.80 23.00
N CYS A 471 -16.50 18.81 22.50
CA CYS A 471 -16.22 18.92 21.07
C CYS A 471 -15.40 17.72 20.57
N LEU A 472 -15.82 17.10 19.48
CA LEU A 472 -15.01 16.12 18.77
C LEU A 472 -13.99 16.84 17.87
N ILE A 473 -12.71 16.60 18.10
CA ILE A 473 -11.58 17.22 17.39
C ILE A 473 -10.71 16.19 16.68
N GLY A 474 -10.10 16.57 15.56
CA GLY A 474 -9.14 15.74 14.83
C GLY A 474 -7.79 15.61 15.54
N LYS A 475 -6.98 14.64 15.08
CA LYS A 475 -5.59 14.49 15.56
C LYS A 475 -4.73 15.71 15.19
N GLU A 476 -4.99 16.33 14.04
CA GLU A 476 -4.30 17.56 13.62
C GLU A 476 -4.78 18.77 14.40
N ASP A 477 -6.08 18.82 14.73
CA ASP A 477 -6.66 19.85 15.60
C ASP A 477 -6.04 19.82 16.99
N TYR A 478 -5.69 18.64 17.52
CA TYR A 478 -5.09 18.50 18.86
C TYR A 478 -3.93 19.48 19.11
N HIS A 479 -2.97 19.58 18.19
CA HIS A 479 -1.80 20.45 18.40
C HIS A 479 -2.10 21.94 18.21
N TRP A 480 -3.10 22.28 17.40
CA TRP A 480 -3.46 23.66 17.10
C TRP A 480 -4.47 24.25 18.11
N SER A 481 -5.37 23.41 18.61
CA SER A 481 -6.41 23.75 19.60
C SER A 481 -5.80 24.03 20.96
N MET A 482 -4.80 23.26 21.39
CA MET A 482 -4.16 23.40 22.71
C MET A 482 -3.53 24.78 22.94
N LYS A 483 -3.02 25.43 21.89
CA LYS A 483 -2.46 26.79 22.00
C LYS A 483 -3.51 27.87 22.27
N ARG A 484 -4.80 27.58 22.01
CA ARG A 484 -5.93 28.52 22.14
C ARG A 484 -6.56 28.50 23.53
N PHE A 485 -6.33 27.45 24.31
CA PHE A 485 -6.90 27.25 25.65
C PHE A 485 -5.87 27.44 26.78
N ILE A 486 -4.81 28.21 26.51
CA ILE A 486 -3.83 28.59 27.55
C ILE A 486 -4.57 29.42 28.60
N GLY A 487 -4.69 28.89 29.82
CA GLY A 487 -5.40 29.52 30.94
C GLY A 487 -6.89 29.20 31.06
N VAL A 488 -7.46 28.38 30.17
CA VAL A 488 -8.86 27.91 30.25
C VAL A 488 -8.88 26.45 30.72
N PRO A 489 -9.70 26.08 31.72
CA PRO A 489 -9.84 24.69 32.14
C PRO A 489 -10.33 23.80 30.99
N HIS A 490 -9.60 22.74 30.68
CA HIS A 490 -9.98 21.81 29.63
C HIS A 490 -9.42 20.40 29.86
N ALA A 491 -10.09 19.41 29.28
CA ALA A 491 -9.62 18.03 29.26
C ALA A 491 -9.69 17.46 27.85
N ILE A 492 -8.74 16.60 27.51
CA ILE A 492 -8.75 15.85 26.25
C ILE A 492 -8.80 14.36 26.56
N LEU A 493 -9.74 13.69 25.92
CA LEU A 493 -10.00 12.27 26.10
C LEU A 493 -10.00 11.53 24.77
N SER A 494 -9.64 10.26 24.79
CA SER A 494 -9.79 9.32 23.68
C SER A 494 -11.03 8.45 23.92
N PRO A 495 -11.94 8.31 22.94
CA PRO A 495 -13.01 7.34 23.03
C PRO A 495 -12.43 5.91 22.96
N LEU A 496 -12.83 5.05 23.91
CA LEU A 496 -12.50 3.63 23.93
C LEU A 496 -13.75 2.79 23.64
N ASP A 497 -13.51 1.54 23.27
CA ASP A 497 -14.55 0.51 23.17
C ASP A 497 -15.07 0.14 24.56
N GLY A 498 -16.34 0.43 24.83
CA GLY A 498 -16.94 0.27 26.15
C GLY A 498 -17.17 -1.19 26.60
N TYR A 499 -17.14 -2.14 25.67
CA TYR A 499 -17.22 -3.58 26.00
C TYR A 499 -15.86 -4.13 26.47
N ILE A 500 -14.77 -3.58 25.94
CA ILE A 500 -13.40 -3.98 26.30
C ILE A 500 -12.92 -3.22 27.54
N TYR A 501 -13.24 -1.93 27.62
CA TYR A 501 -12.81 -1.04 28.69
C TYR A 501 -14.03 -0.45 29.40
N SER A 502 -14.24 -0.86 30.65
CA SER A 502 -15.38 -0.44 31.48
C SER A 502 -15.54 1.07 31.62
N GLU A 503 -14.44 1.80 31.53
CA GLU A 503 -14.35 3.25 31.65
C GLU A 503 -14.80 3.97 30.37
N GLY A 504 -14.83 3.30 29.22
CA GLY A 504 -15.25 3.85 27.92
C GLY A 504 -14.38 4.98 27.37
N LEU A 505 -13.46 5.56 28.15
CA LEU A 505 -12.66 6.73 27.82
C LEU A 505 -11.25 6.61 28.42
N ALA A 506 -10.27 7.23 27.77
CA ALA A 506 -8.93 7.43 28.33
C ALA A 506 -8.58 8.92 28.37
N PHE A 507 -8.11 9.41 29.52
CA PHE A 507 -7.57 10.77 29.62
C PHE A 507 -6.22 10.86 28.89
N ASN A 508 -6.06 11.91 28.08
CA ASN A 508 -4.80 12.25 27.42
C ASN A 508 -4.11 13.40 28.15
N THR A 509 -4.83 14.51 28.35
CA THR A 509 -4.30 15.74 28.96
C THR A 509 -5.41 16.42 29.74
N VAL A 510 -5.09 17.00 30.89
CA VAL A 510 -6.00 17.85 31.67
C VAL A 510 -5.26 19.11 32.08
N ASN A 511 -5.93 20.25 32.00
CA ASN A 511 -5.47 21.52 32.52
C ASN A 511 -6.60 22.14 33.36
N GLY A 512 -6.33 22.42 34.64
CA GLY A 512 -7.36 22.82 35.61
C GLY A 512 -8.07 21.62 36.26
N ASP A 513 -9.30 21.83 36.73
CA ASP A 513 -10.09 20.79 37.38
C ASP A 513 -10.49 19.68 36.40
N VAL A 514 -10.35 18.42 36.83
CA VAL A 514 -10.74 17.26 36.03
C VAL A 514 -12.27 17.25 35.92
N PRO A 515 -12.85 17.24 34.70
CA PRO A 515 -14.29 17.15 34.55
C PRO A 515 -14.77 15.78 35.03
N ASP A 516 -15.85 15.76 35.80
CA ASP A 516 -16.49 14.51 36.21
C ASP A 516 -17.18 13.87 35.01
N ILE A 517 -16.52 12.90 34.40
CA ILE A 517 -17.02 12.15 33.25
C ILE A 517 -18.04 11.07 33.64
N GLN A 518 -18.22 10.80 34.94
CA GLN A 518 -19.23 9.88 35.46
C GLN A 518 -20.58 10.58 35.70
N ASP A 519 -20.60 11.90 35.69
CA ASP A 519 -21.83 12.68 35.72
C ASP A 519 -22.72 12.33 34.50
N PRO A 520 -24.00 11.97 34.68
CA PRO A 520 -24.89 11.57 33.59
C PRO A 520 -25.05 12.63 32.48
N VAL A 521 -25.00 13.92 32.83
CA VAL A 521 -25.14 15.01 31.83
C VAL A 521 -23.89 15.10 30.97
N MET A 522 -22.70 14.99 31.57
CA MET A 522 -21.44 14.92 30.81
C MET A 522 -21.36 13.64 29.98
N MET A 523 -21.73 12.51 30.55
CA MET A 523 -21.72 11.20 29.88
C MET A 523 -22.63 11.18 28.66
N LEU A 524 -23.81 11.80 28.73
CA LEU A 524 -24.73 11.93 27.58
C LEU A 524 -24.05 12.59 26.38
N LYS A 525 -23.35 13.71 26.61
CA LYS A 525 -22.66 14.44 25.55
C LYS A 525 -21.57 13.60 24.88
N ILE A 526 -20.87 12.80 25.68
CA ILE A 526 -19.82 11.89 25.20
C ILE A 526 -20.42 10.73 24.41
N VAL A 527 -21.51 10.15 24.91
CA VAL A 527 -22.27 9.08 24.22
C VAL A 527 -22.79 9.57 22.87
N GLN A 528 -23.30 10.80 22.78
CA GLN A 528 -23.74 11.40 21.51
C GLN A 528 -22.60 11.53 20.48
N ILE A 529 -21.38 11.87 20.92
CA ILE A 529 -20.20 11.88 20.05
C ILE A 529 -19.84 10.47 19.58
N LYS A 530 -19.79 9.49 20.49
CA LYS A 530 -19.52 8.09 20.16
C LYS A 530 -20.56 7.53 19.19
N TRP A 531 -21.83 7.82 19.42
CA TRP A 531 -22.93 7.49 18.54
C TRP A 531 -22.70 8.04 17.13
N ARG A 532 -22.31 9.31 17.02
CA ARG A 532 -21.99 9.93 15.72
C ARG A 532 -20.79 9.30 15.01
N LEU A 533 -19.83 8.77 15.75
CA LEU A 533 -18.66 8.04 15.23
C LEU A 533 -18.96 6.60 14.79
N GLY A 534 -20.20 6.12 14.99
CA GLY A 534 -20.60 4.78 14.60
C GLY A 534 -20.33 3.70 15.67
N TYR A 535 -20.11 4.09 16.92
CA TYR A 535 -19.93 3.12 18.01
C TYR A 535 -21.23 2.35 18.26
N TYR A 536 -21.11 1.04 18.44
CA TYR A 536 -22.21 0.13 18.82
C TYR A 536 -21.91 -0.60 20.14
N SER A 537 -20.75 -0.35 20.74
CA SER A 537 -20.25 -0.98 21.95
C SER A 537 -20.02 0.08 23.03
N TYR A 538 -20.73 -0.05 24.14
CA TYR A 538 -20.82 0.93 25.22
C TYR A 538 -20.64 0.23 26.57
N SER A 539 -20.10 0.93 27.57
CA SER A 539 -20.08 0.40 28.93
C SER A 539 -21.50 0.36 29.51
N SER A 540 -21.74 -0.37 30.60
CA SER A 540 -23.09 -0.46 31.19
C SER A 540 -23.68 0.90 31.60
N ALA A 541 -22.83 1.85 32.02
CA ALA A 541 -23.27 3.21 32.34
C ALA A 541 -23.62 4.00 31.07
N GLU A 542 -22.78 3.91 30.03
CA GLU A 542 -23.01 4.56 28.74
C GLU A 542 -24.25 3.99 28.02
N GLU A 543 -24.45 2.68 28.07
CA GLU A 543 -25.61 2.00 27.45
C GLU A 543 -26.93 2.47 28.09
N LYS A 544 -26.95 2.66 29.41
CA LYS A 544 -28.10 3.22 30.12
C LYS A 544 -28.41 4.63 29.62
N VAL A 545 -27.41 5.51 29.58
CA VAL A 545 -27.57 6.90 29.12
C VAL A 545 -27.96 6.98 27.65
N LEU A 546 -27.37 6.15 26.79
CA LEU A 546 -27.74 6.02 25.38
C LEU A 546 -29.21 5.61 25.24
N THR A 547 -29.63 4.58 25.98
CA THR A 547 -30.99 4.05 25.92
C THR A 547 -32.01 5.09 26.37
N ASP A 548 -31.74 5.77 27.48
CA ASP A 548 -32.62 6.80 28.02
C ASP A 548 -32.76 7.96 27.03
N TRP A 549 -31.65 8.41 26.43
CA TRP A 549 -31.67 9.47 25.42
C TRP A 549 -32.42 9.08 24.14
N LEU A 550 -32.10 7.93 23.55
CA LEU A 550 -32.73 7.50 22.28
C LEU A 550 -34.25 7.30 22.41
N LYS A 551 -34.74 6.89 23.59
CA LYS A 551 -36.18 6.78 23.90
C LYS A 551 -36.90 8.13 24.02
N THR A 552 -36.16 9.21 24.26
CA THR A 552 -36.73 10.57 24.36
C THR A 552 -36.81 11.29 23.01
N LEU A 553 -36.30 10.68 21.94
CA LEU A 553 -36.31 11.28 20.61
C LEU A 553 -37.73 11.42 20.06
N THR A 554 -38.00 12.57 19.47
CA THR A 554 -39.24 12.83 18.74
C THR A 554 -39.27 12.03 17.43
N LYS A 555 -40.46 11.83 16.85
CA LYS A 555 -40.62 11.14 15.57
C LYS A 555 -39.72 11.72 14.46
N VAL A 556 -39.62 13.04 14.38
CA VAL A 556 -38.75 13.73 13.38
C VAL A 556 -37.27 13.37 13.60
N GLN A 557 -36.82 13.31 14.84
CA GLN A 557 -35.45 12.94 15.19
C GLN A 557 -35.19 11.45 14.93
N ILE A 558 -36.17 10.58 15.16
CA ILE A 558 -36.09 9.14 14.85
C ILE A 558 -35.94 8.94 13.33
N ASP A 559 -36.74 9.64 12.53
CA ASP A 559 -36.67 9.57 11.06
C ASP A 559 -35.31 10.07 10.53
N ALA A 560 -34.77 11.14 11.13
CA ALA A 560 -33.44 11.66 10.81
C ALA A 560 -32.33 10.63 11.12
N HIS A 561 -32.42 9.95 12.26
CA HIS A 561 -31.50 8.86 12.60
C HIS A 561 -31.59 7.69 11.64
N TRP A 562 -32.79 7.24 11.27
CA TRP A 562 -32.96 6.14 10.30
C TRP A 562 -32.36 6.48 8.94
N LYS A 563 -32.58 7.70 8.45
CA LYS A 563 -31.99 8.16 7.20
C LYS A 563 -30.46 8.12 7.28
N TRP A 564 -29.88 8.64 8.35
CA TRP A 564 -28.43 8.67 8.52
C TRP A 564 -27.82 7.27 8.71
N LEU A 565 -28.41 6.42 9.55
CA LEU A 565 -27.94 5.08 9.84
C LEU A 565 -27.86 4.23 8.55
N ASN A 566 -28.90 4.30 7.71
CA ASN A 566 -28.94 3.57 6.45
C ASN A 566 -27.94 4.08 5.40
N GLN A 567 -27.49 5.33 5.51
CA GLN A 567 -26.58 5.94 4.53
C GLN A 567 -25.11 5.91 4.95
N ARG A 568 -24.82 6.00 6.25
CA ARG A 568 -23.48 6.32 6.76
C ARG A 568 -22.99 5.41 7.89
N SER A 569 -23.84 4.54 8.46
CA SER A 569 -23.51 3.73 9.64
C SER A 569 -23.27 2.24 9.30
N ASN A 570 -22.98 1.44 10.33
CA ASN A 570 -22.81 0.00 10.28
C ASN A 570 -24.06 -0.76 10.78
N ILE A 571 -24.13 -2.05 10.42
CA ILE A 571 -25.29 -2.90 10.70
C ILE A 571 -25.55 -3.14 12.19
N GLU A 572 -24.52 -3.09 13.03
CA GLU A 572 -24.67 -3.31 14.47
C GLU A 572 -25.30 -2.09 15.16
N GLN A 573 -24.93 -0.88 14.75
CA GLN A 573 -25.58 0.34 15.23
C GLN A 573 -27.06 0.42 14.78
N ILE A 574 -27.37 -0.05 13.56
CA ILE A 574 -28.74 -0.18 13.07
C ILE A 574 -29.56 -1.12 13.96
N LYS A 575 -29.04 -2.32 14.27
CA LYS A 575 -29.69 -3.28 15.16
C LYS A 575 -29.90 -2.71 16.57
N LEU A 576 -28.89 -1.99 17.09
CA LEU A 576 -28.95 -1.36 18.40
C LEU A 576 -30.03 -0.27 18.45
N PHE A 577 -30.09 0.60 17.43
CA PHE A 577 -31.14 1.62 17.32
C PHE A 577 -32.53 1.00 17.24
N GLN A 578 -32.68 -0.04 16.41
CA GLN A 578 -33.94 -0.78 16.27
C GLN A 578 -34.39 -1.37 17.61
N LYS A 579 -33.50 -2.01 18.36
CA LYS A 579 -33.80 -2.61 19.67
C LYS A 579 -34.25 -1.59 20.73
N ILE A 580 -33.78 -0.35 20.65
CA ILE A 580 -34.02 0.68 21.67
C ILE A 580 -35.28 1.50 21.36
N VAL A 581 -35.50 1.82 20.09
CA VAL A 581 -36.53 2.77 19.64
C VAL A 581 -37.79 2.08 19.09
N VAL A 582 -37.68 0.84 18.60
CA VAL A 582 -38.80 -0.01 18.14
C VAL A 582 -39.09 -1.06 19.20
#